data_AF-A0A1F1ZCZ0-F1
#
_entry.id   AF-A0A1F1ZCZ0-F1
#
_cell.length_a   1.000
_cell.length_b   1.000
_cell.length_c   1.000
_cell.angle_alpha   90.00
_cell.angle_beta   90.00
_cell.angle_gamma   90.00
#
_symmetry.space_group_name_H-M   'P 1'
#
loop_
_entity.id
_entity.type
_entity.pdbx_description
1 polymer ?
#
loop_
_entity_poly.entity_id
_entity_poly.type
_entity_poly.pdbx_seq_one_letter_code
_entity_poly.pdbx_strand_id
1 'polypeptide(L)'
;MPDPRSNKPTQSYIDPGAQANLVVGIVFLAFMGQMILNPIIAPLSRQMGLREWHIGATISLAAIVLASLSAYWGRASQRVGAKRVLAAGLVIAIIALSAFGIVSYLGMNQVVGGVGLVFGVVLTRGLLYGGGISAIAPTAQAHLVTHAASENGRVKALGMIGAAQGMASIVGGVTGGVLAAAGGLLLPLVVMPVVMVIGLVVLLVSFAPQSRGQLFAKPQRIRFTDPRVAPWLATGLVMFLVFSSVATIFGFTVQDRFALSATATAGISAIYLTIMGVTMIIAQAVIAPKTGWGAAKLLRTGLAITLVATVLIWPTSSHALLVVGCIVLGVGMGLAMPGYNTGPTLKMSADEQGAVAGIINANNGLAYAIAPLASTALYGWNPLAPFAVCIALIAVVVIYAHTAPALRQ
;
A
#
# COMPACT_ATOMS: atom_id res chain seq x y z
N MET A 1 38.14 36.63 -24.63
CA MET A 1 38.09 36.48 -23.16
C MET A 1 36.69 36.01 -22.79
N PRO A 2 36.52 34.85 -22.13
CA PRO A 2 35.22 34.48 -21.55
C PRO A 2 34.93 35.34 -20.32
N ASP A 3 33.65 35.71 -20.15
CA ASP A 3 33.12 36.58 -19.10
C ASP A 3 33.35 35.99 -17.67
N PRO A 4 34.03 36.71 -16.75
CA PRO A 4 34.30 36.25 -15.38
C PRO A 4 33.06 36.21 -14.45
N ARG A 5 31.86 36.58 -14.92
CA ARG A 5 30.65 36.71 -14.08
C ARG A 5 29.54 35.70 -14.37
N SER A 6 29.80 34.60 -15.08
CA SER A 6 28.82 33.52 -15.22
C SER A 6 28.73 32.61 -13.97
N ASN A 7 28.54 33.21 -12.79
CA ASN A 7 28.11 32.49 -11.59
C ASN A 7 26.62 32.14 -11.73
N LYS A 8 26.28 31.25 -12.68
CA LYS A 8 25.03 30.50 -12.58
C LYS A 8 25.18 29.62 -11.35
N PRO A 9 24.26 29.64 -10.38
CA PRO A 9 24.30 28.68 -9.30
C PRO A 9 24.34 27.29 -9.93
N THR A 10 25.40 26.54 -9.65
CA THR A 10 25.47 25.10 -9.91
C THR A 10 24.26 24.50 -9.22
N GLN A 11 23.16 24.32 -9.95
CA GLN A 11 22.09 23.43 -9.53
C GLN A 11 22.80 22.11 -9.28
N SER A 12 22.88 21.70 -8.01
CA SER A 12 23.34 20.39 -7.62
C SER A 12 22.60 19.39 -8.49
N TYR A 13 23.32 18.81 -9.47
CA TYR A 13 22.76 17.83 -10.38
C TYR A 13 22.64 16.54 -9.58
N ILE A 14 21.57 16.43 -8.80
CA ILE A 14 21.28 15.21 -8.07
C ILE A 14 21.00 14.13 -9.11
N ASP A 15 21.79 13.05 -9.08
CA ASP A 15 21.63 11.88 -9.93
C ASP A 15 20.16 11.43 -9.94
N PRO A 16 19.52 11.27 -11.11
CA PRO A 16 18.17 10.72 -11.24
C PRO A 16 17.96 9.43 -10.43
N GLY A 17 18.99 8.57 -10.32
CA GLY A 17 18.95 7.37 -9.48
C GLY A 17 18.83 7.67 -7.98
N ALA A 18 19.53 8.70 -7.50
CA ALA A 18 19.45 9.15 -6.12
C ALA A 18 18.07 9.74 -5.80
N GLN A 19 17.48 10.52 -6.72
CA GLN A 19 16.12 11.04 -6.53
C GLN A 19 15.07 9.92 -6.46
N ALA A 20 15.22 8.88 -7.29
CA ALA A 20 14.32 7.74 -7.26
C ALA A 20 14.36 7.02 -5.89
N ASN A 21 15.55 6.79 -5.36
CA ASN A 21 15.73 6.17 -4.04
C ASN A 21 15.16 7.03 -2.91
N LEU A 22 15.29 8.36 -2.99
CA LEU A 22 14.69 9.27 -2.01
C LEU A 22 13.16 9.17 -1.99
N VAL A 23 12.52 9.13 -3.16
CA VAL A 23 11.06 8.95 -3.23
C VAL A 23 10.63 7.63 -2.61
N VAL A 24 11.35 6.55 -2.89
CA VAL A 24 11.09 5.23 -2.29
C VAL A 24 11.30 5.27 -0.77
N GLY A 25 12.32 5.97 -0.28
CA GLY A 25 12.56 6.19 1.16
C GLY A 25 11.44 6.99 1.83
N ILE A 26 10.89 8.00 1.16
CA ILE A 26 9.74 8.78 1.64
C ILE A 26 8.49 7.90 1.73
N VAL A 27 8.25 7.06 0.71
CA VAL A 27 7.17 6.05 0.76
C VAL A 27 7.37 5.13 1.96
N PHE A 28 8.57 4.60 2.16
CA PHE A 28 8.88 3.75 3.31
C PHE A 28 8.56 4.44 4.64
N LEU A 29 9.05 5.66 4.86
CA LEU A 29 8.82 6.40 6.12
C LEU A 29 7.34 6.72 6.35
N ALA A 30 6.62 7.14 5.31
CA ALA A 30 5.20 7.45 5.40
C ALA A 30 4.37 6.21 5.78
N PHE A 31 4.60 5.08 5.12
CA PHE A 31 3.91 3.84 5.45
C PHE A 31 4.40 3.22 6.76
N MET A 32 5.66 3.42 7.15
CA MET A 32 6.17 2.94 8.44
C MET A 32 5.46 3.64 9.59
N GLY A 33 5.30 4.97 9.50
CA GLY A 33 4.51 5.76 10.45
C GLY A 33 3.09 5.21 10.61
N GLN A 34 2.45 4.80 9.50
CA GLN A 34 1.14 4.14 9.55
C GLN A 34 1.16 2.83 10.35
N MET A 35 2.18 2.01 10.11
CA MET A 35 2.24 0.61 10.53
C MET A 35 2.69 0.45 11.98
N ILE A 36 3.34 1.47 12.56
CA ILE A 36 3.62 1.58 14.00
C ILE A 36 2.34 1.47 14.85
N LEU A 37 1.20 1.93 14.32
CA LEU A 37 -0.04 1.88 15.06
C LEU A 37 -0.64 0.47 15.11
N ASN A 38 -0.46 -0.35 14.07
CA ASN A 38 -1.20 -1.61 13.88
C ASN A 38 -1.20 -2.55 15.10
N PRO A 39 -0.06 -2.84 15.77
CA PRO A 39 -0.04 -3.77 16.90
C PRO A 39 -0.82 -3.25 18.12
N ILE A 40 -0.97 -1.93 18.25
CA ILE A 40 -1.60 -1.31 19.42
C ILE A 40 -3.05 -0.88 19.19
N ILE A 41 -3.59 -0.99 17.96
CA ILE A 41 -4.96 -0.54 17.66
C ILE A 41 -6.00 -1.17 18.59
N ALA A 42 -5.92 -2.49 18.80
CA ALA A 42 -6.86 -3.22 19.64
C ALA A 42 -6.74 -2.90 21.15
N PRO A 43 -5.55 -2.94 21.79
CA PRO A 43 -5.45 -2.54 23.19
C PRO A 43 -5.78 -1.06 23.40
N LEU A 44 -5.42 -0.19 22.45
CA LEU A 44 -5.74 1.24 22.49
C LEU A 44 -7.25 1.46 22.46
N SER A 45 -7.98 0.79 21.57
CA SER A 45 -9.44 0.93 21.48
C SER A 45 -10.16 0.51 22.76
N ARG A 46 -9.73 -0.61 23.36
CA ARG A 46 -10.27 -1.10 24.63
C ARG A 46 -10.00 -0.13 25.78
N GLN A 47 -8.79 0.40 25.87
CA GLN A 47 -8.42 1.34 26.93
C GLN A 47 -9.17 2.68 26.82
N MET A 48 -9.52 3.10 25.60
CA MET A 48 -10.35 4.28 25.37
C MET A 48 -11.87 4.01 25.51
N GLY A 49 -12.29 2.77 25.83
CA GLY A 49 -13.70 2.40 25.94
C GLY A 49 -14.45 2.39 24.60
N LEU A 50 -13.73 2.29 23.47
CA LEU A 50 -14.35 2.22 22.15
C LEU A 50 -14.83 0.79 21.85
N ARG A 51 -15.98 0.71 21.16
CA ARG A 51 -16.42 -0.53 20.51
C ARG A 51 -15.53 -0.84 19.31
N GLU A 52 -15.28 -2.13 19.07
CA GLU A 52 -14.37 -2.59 18.02
C GLU A 52 -14.77 -2.08 16.61
N TRP A 53 -16.07 -1.96 16.33
CA TRP A 53 -16.57 -1.45 15.05
C TRP A 53 -16.24 0.04 14.79
N HIS A 54 -16.00 0.86 15.82
CA HIS A 54 -15.60 2.26 15.64
C HIS A 54 -14.24 2.38 14.94
N ILE A 55 -13.31 1.50 15.30
CA ILE A 55 -11.98 1.43 14.69
C ILE A 55 -12.08 0.89 13.26
N GLY A 56 -12.86 -0.17 13.05
CA GLY A 56 -13.14 -0.71 11.72
C GLY A 56 -13.69 0.37 10.78
N ALA A 57 -14.70 1.11 11.22
CA ALA A 57 -15.28 2.23 10.48
C ALA A 57 -14.26 3.34 10.17
N THR A 58 -13.36 3.63 11.11
CA THR A 58 -12.29 4.61 10.92
C THR A 58 -11.31 4.18 9.82
N ILE A 59 -10.91 2.90 9.83
CA ILE A 59 -9.99 2.34 8.83
C ILE A 59 -10.68 2.29 7.44
N SER A 60 -11.94 1.85 7.39
CA SER A 60 -12.72 1.85 6.15
C SER A 60 -12.89 3.25 5.57
N LEU A 61 -13.20 4.25 6.41
CA LEU A 61 -13.27 5.64 5.96
C LEU A 61 -11.93 6.12 5.41
N ALA A 62 -10.82 5.81 6.09
CA ALA A 62 -9.49 6.13 5.56
C ALA A 62 -9.23 5.50 4.19
N ALA A 63 -9.63 4.23 3.99
CA ALA A 63 -9.50 3.54 2.71
C ALA A 63 -10.38 4.17 1.62
N ILE A 64 -11.62 4.57 1.93
CA ILE A 64 -12.54 5.24 1.01
C ILE A 64 -11.99 6.62 0.62
N VAL A 65 -11.54 7.41 1.59
CA VAL A 65 -10.93 8.73 1.36
C VAL A 65 -9.67 8.57 0.51
N LEU A 66 -8.85 7.56 0.81
CA LEU A 66 -7.67 7.24 0.01
C LEU A 66 -8.06 6.92 -1.42
N ALA A 67 -9.02 6.03 -1.63
CA ALA A 67 -9.47 5.66 -2.96
C ALA A 67 -10.01 6.87 -3.75
N SER A 68 -10.78 7.72 -3.07
CA SER A 68 -11.43 8.88 -3.67
C SER A 68 -10.44 10.00 -4.04
N LEU A 69 -9.44 10.25 -3.19
CA LEU A 69 -8.48 11.34 -3.39
C LEU A 69 -7.22 10.92 -4.15
N SER A 70 -6.96 9.62 -4.33
CA SER A 70 -5.78 9.14 -5.08
C SER A 70 -5.69 9.72 -6.49
N ALA A 71 -6.82 9.76 -7.22
CA ALA A 71 -6.89 10.35 -8.56
C ALA A 71 -6.65 11.87 -8.56
N TYR A 72 -7.10 12.56 -7.52
CA TYR A 72 -6.84 13.99 -7.35
C TYR A 72 -5.35 14.27 -7.14
N TRP A 73 -4.72 13.58 -6.19
CA TRP A 73 -3.32 13.78 -5.86
C TRP A 73 -2.37 13.39 -6.98
N GLY A 74 -2.66 12.29 -7.68
CA GLY A 74 -1.88 11.89 -8.84
C GLY A 74 -1.80 12.98 -9.91
N ARG A 75 -2.94 13.59 -10.26
CA ARG A 75 -2.96 14.75 -11.19
C ARG A 75 -2.31 16.00 -10.59
N ALA A 76 -2.55 16.27 -9.31
CA ALA A 76 -1.91 17.41 -8.63
C ALA A 76 -0.38 17.31 -8.72
N SER A 77 0.19 16.11 -8.60
CA SER A 77 1.64 15.90 -8.65
C SER A 77 2.27 16.31 -9.99
N GLN A 78 1.55 16.13 -11.09
CA GLN A 78 1.98 16.55 -12.42
C GLN A 78 1.81 18.05 -12.67
N ARG A 79 0.86 18.69 -11.97
CA ARG A 79 0.57 20.12 -12.12
C ARG A 79 1.48 21.01 -11.27
N VAL A 80 1.66 20.66 -10.00
CA VAL A 80 2.41 21.49 -9.04
C VAL A 80 3.76 20.89 -8.64
N GLY A 81 4.02 19.65 -9.02
CA GLY A 81 5.24 18.90 -8.72
C GLY A 81 5.09 17.92 -7.56
N ALA A 82 5.77 16.77 -7.69
CA ALA A 82 5.86 15.70 -6.73
C ALA A 82 6.37 16.18 -5.37
N LYS A 83 7.40 17.05 -5.32
CA LYS A 83 7.92 17.59 -4.05
C LYS A 83 6.83 18.28 -3.23
N ARG A 84 6.04 19.14 -3.87
CA ARG A 84 4.98 19.91 -3.19
C ARG A 84 3.83 19.02 -2.75
N VAL A 85 3.44 18.06 -3.59
CA VAL A 85 2.36 17.13 -3.25
C VAL A 85 2.75 16.16 -2.13
N LEU A 86 3.95 15.59 -2.19
CA LEU A 86 4.47 14.74 -1.10
C LEU A 86 4.58 15.54 0.20
N ALA A 87 5.07 16.78 0.15
CA ALA A 87 5.16 17.63 1.33
C ALA A 87 3.78 17.95 1.92
N ALA A 88 2.81 18.31 1.07
CA ALA A 88 1.44 18.54 1.51
C ALA A 88 0.81 17.30 2.14
N GLY A 89 0.96 16.13 1.51
CA GLY A 89 0.46 14.86 2.04
C GLY A 89 1.08 14.50 3.39
N LEU A 90 2.40 14.65 3.54
CA LEU A 90 3.11 14.43 4.80
C LEU A 90 2.70 15.42 5.88
N VAL A 91 2.58 16.71 5.58
CA VAL A 91 2.12 17.73 6.55
C VAL A 91 0.70 17.42 7.04
N ILE A 92 -0.22 17.10 6.13
CA ILE A 92 -1.59 16.70 6.48
C ILE A 92 -1.55 15.46 7.38
N ALA A 93 -0.73 14.45 7.04
CA ALA A 93 -0.61 13.23 7.82
C ALA A 93 0.02 13.46 9.20
N ILE A 94 1.02 14.34 9.32
CA ILE A 94 1.64 14.74 10.60
C ILE A 94 0.60 15.41 11.50
N ILE A 95 -0.14 16.39 10.97
CA ILE A 95 -1.20 17.08 11.72
C ILE A 95 -2.26 16.07 12.16
N ALA A 96 -2.71 15.21 11.25
CA ALA A 96 -3.72 14.20 11.51
C ALA A 96 -3.29 13.18 12.58
N LEU A 97 -2.07 12.64 12.49
CA LEU A 97 -1.55 11.68 13.47
C LEU A 97 -1.24 12.32 14.82
N SER A 98 -0.77 13.58 14.84
CA SER A 98 -0.56 14.31 16.09
C SER A 98 -1.90 14.59 16.79
N ALA A 99 -2.90 15.05 16.03
CA ALA A 99 -4.26 15.24 16.53
C ALA A 99 -4.88 13.91 17.01
N PHE A 100 -4.66 12.81 16.28
CA PHE A 100 -5.09 11.48 16.72
C PHE A 100 -4.41 11.06 18.02
N GLY A 101 -3.10 11.29 18.17
CA GLY A 101 -2.37 11.03 19.41
C GLY A 101 -2.95 11.82 20.60
N ILE A 102 -3.30 13.08 20.40
CA ILE A 102 -3.96 13.92 21.43
C ILE A 102 -5.35 13.36 21.77
N VAL A 103 -6.19 13.08 20.77
CA VAL A 103 -7.52 12.49 20.98
C VAL A 103 -7.43 11.16 21.73
N SER A 104 -6.47 10.31 21.36
CA SER A 104 -6.23 9.05 22.04
C SER A 104 -5.76 9.23 23.48
N TYR A 105 -4.85 10.19 23.75
CA TYR A 105 -4.44 10.52 25.11
C TYR A 105 -5.63 10.99 25.97
N LEU A 106 -6.47 11.88 25.43
CA LEU A 106 -7.67 12.36 26.13
C LEU A 106 -8.68 11.24 26.38
N GLY A 107 -8.85 10.33 25.41
CA GLY A 107 -9.73 9.16 25.54
C GLY A 107 -9.22 8.15 26.57
N MET A 108 -7.91 7.86 26.58
CA MET A 108 -7.30 6.95 27.56
C MET A 108 -7.44 7.46 28.99
N ASN A 109 -7.37 8.78 29.19
CA ASN A 109 -7.55 9.43 30.50
C ASN A 109 -9.01 9.74 30.83
N GLN A 110 -9.97 9.24 30.04
CA GLN A 110 -11.41 9.46 30.25
C GLN A 110 -11.85 10.94 30.28
N VAL A 111 -11.03 11.85 29.73
CA VAL A 111 -11.36 13.28 29.60
C VAL A 111 -12.41 13.49 28.50
N VAL A 112 -12.32 12.70 27.42
CA VAL A 112 -13.27 12.71 26.31
C VAL A 112 -13.76 11.28 26.07
N GLY A 113 -15.07 11.05 26.16
CA GLY A 113 -15.69 9.74 25.97
C GLY A 113 -16.85 9.76 24.99
N GLY A 114 -17.49 8.60 24.81
CA GLY A 114 -18.71 8.46 24.01
C GLY A 114 -18.56 8.93 22.55
N VAL A 115 -19.58 9.62 22.05
CA VAL A 115 -19.65 10.06 20.65
C VAL A 115 -18.53 11.04 20.28
N GLY A 116 -18.12 11.92 21.21
CA GLY A 116 -17.07 12.91 20.96
C GLY A 116 -15.72 12.25 20.66
N LEU A 117 -15.36 11.21 21.41
CA LEU A 117 -14.16 10.42 21.17
C LEU A 117 -14.22 9.68 19.84
N VAL A 118 -15.35 9.04 19.52
CA VAL A 118 -15.55 8.34 18.24
C VAL A 118 -15.38 9.32 17.07
N PHE A 119 -16.04 10.47 17.13
CA PHE A 119 -15.92 11.50 16.12
C PHE A 119 -14.47 11.99 15.98
N GLY A 120 -13.79 12.24 17.10
CA GLY A 120 -12.38 12.65 17.10
C GLY A 120 -11.46 11.64 16.42
N VAL A 121 -11.64 10.35 16.70
CA VAL A 121 -10.86 9.26 16.06
C VAL A 121 -11.18 9.15 14.57
N VAL A 122 -12.46 9.16 14.20
CA VAL A 122 -12.90 9.07 12.79
C VAL A 122 -12.40 10.26 11.98
N LEU A 123 -12.47 11.47 12.53
CA LEU A 123 -12.02 12.69 11.87
C LEU A 123 -10.50 12.68 11.66
N THR A 124 -9.73 12.44 12.72
CA THR A 124 -8.27 12.55 12.68
C THR A 124 -7.65 11.38 11.93
N ARG A 125 -7.94 10.14 12.33
CA ARG A 125 -7.32 8.93 11.79
C ARG A 125 -7.98 8.40 10.51
N GLY A 126 -9.28 8.65 10.37
CA GLY A 126 -10.05 8.26 9.19
C GLY A 126 -9.91 9.28 8.07
N LEU A 127 -10.57 10.43 8.23
CA LEU A 127 -10.70 11.44 7.19
C LEU A 127 -9.39 12.18 6.89
N LEU A 128 -8.80 12.85 7.89
CA LEU A 128 -7.63 13.71 7.68
C LEU A 128 -6.40 12.89 7.28
N TYR A 129 -6.10 11.83 8.03
CA TYR A 129 -4.98 10.97 7.72
C TYR A 129 -5.16 10.26 6.37
N GLY A 130 -6.35 9.69 6.10
CA GLY A 130 -6.67 9.06 4.81
C GLY A 130 -6.45 10.03 3.65
N GLY A 131 -6.81 11.30 3.83
CA GLY A 131 -6.56 12.36 2.86
C GLY A 131 -5.07 12.64 2.62
N GLY A 132 -4.27 12.74 3.68
CA GLY A 132 -2.82 12.98 3.58
C GLY A 132 -2.06 11.82 2.95
N ILE A 133 -2.26 10.60 3.46
CA ILE A 133 -1.50 9.41 3.01
C ILE A 133 -1.83 9.04 1.56
N SER A 134 -3.03 9.36 1.09
CA SER A 134 -3.46 9.11 -0.30
C SER A 134 -2.66 9.87 -1.36
N ALA A 135 -1.89 10.89 -0.96
CA ALA A 135 -1.00 11.60 -1.86
C ALA A 135 0.28 10.83 -2.18
N ILE A 136 0.74 9.96 -1.27
CA ILE A 136 2.11 9.44 -1.29
C ILE A 136 2.33 8.44 -2.43
N ALA A 137 1.58 7.35 -2.46
CA ALA A 137 1.72 6.29 -3.45
C ALA A 137 1.50 6.78 -4.91
N PRO A 138 0.39 7.45 -5.26
CA PRO A 138 0.17 7.86 -6.65
C PRO A 138 1.19 8.92 -7.12
N THR A 139 1.65 9.80 -6.24
CA THR A 139 2.70 10.77 -6.56
C THR A 139 4.04 10.10 -6.83
N ALA A 140 4.43 9.16 -5.95
CA ALA A 140 5.67 8.41 -6.11
C ALA A 140 5.66 7.58 -7.42
N GLN A 141 4.54 6.90 -7.69
CA GLN A 141 4.35 6.13 -8.92
C GLN A 141 4.47 7.01 -10.16
N ALA A 142 3.73 8.11 -10.23
CA ALA A 142 3.74 9.02 -11.37
C ALA A 142 5.14 9.63 -11.59
N HIS A 143 5.81 10.04 -10.51
CA HIS A 143 7.16 10.60 -10.60
C HIS A 143 8.16 9.56 -11.10
N LEU A 144 8.21 8.37 -10.52
CA LEU A 144 9.18 7.36 -10.92
C LEU A 144 8.94 6.83 -12.35
N VAL A 145 7.69 6.67 -12.75
CA VAL A 145 7.33 6.18 -14.09
C VAL A 145 7.68 7.20 -15.18
N THR A 146 7.47 8.50 -14.91
CA THR A 146 7.83 9.57 -15.87
C THR A 146 9.34 9.73 -16.05
N HIS A 147 10.15 9.24 -15.12
CA HIS A 147 11.61 9.30 -15.18
C HIS A 147 12.25 7.97 -15.62
N ALA A 148 11.45 6.93 -15.82
CA ALA A 148 11.92 5.64 -16.31
C ALA A 148 11.83 5.58 -17.85
N ALA A 149 12.99 5.40 -18.50
CA ALA A 149 13.11 5.38 -19.95
C ALA A 149 12.63 4.08 -20.61
N SER A 150 12.52 2.98 -19.85
CA SER A 150 12.14 1.67 -20.35
C SER A 150 11.06 1.02 -19.50
N GLU A 151 10.34 0.05 -20.08
CA GLU A 151 9.38 -0.77 -19.36
C GLU A 151 10.00 -1.47 -18.14
N ASN A 152 11.17 -2.11 -18.31
CA ASN A 152 11.88 -2.75 -17.20
C ASN A 152 12.31 -1.73 -16.12
N GLY A 153 12.64 -0.51 -16.51
CA GLY A 153 12.89 0.59 -15.57
C GLY A 153 11.65 0.93 -14.74
N ARG A 154 10.47 0.96 -15.36
CA ARG A 154 9.17 1.19 -14.69
C ARG A 154 8.81 0.02 -13.76
N VAL A 155 8.98 -1.22 -14.22
CA VAL A 155 8.81 -2.43 -13.38
C VAL A 155 9.68 -2.35 -12.14
N LYS A 156 10.98 -2.05 -12.31
CA LYS A 156 11.92 -1.91 -11.19
C LYS A 156 11.47 -0.82 -10.23
N ALA A 157 11.14 0.36 -10.74
CA ALA A 157 10.67 1.48 -9.93
C ALA A 157 9.41 1.16 -9.11
N LEU A 158 8.39 0.59 -9.76
CA LEU A 158 7.12 0.27 -9.11
C LEU A 158 7.24 -0.94 -8.17
N GLY A 159 8.14 -1.88 -8.47
CA GLY A 159 8.54 -2.95 -7.56
C GLY A 159 9.22 -2.42 -6.30
N MET A 160 10.10 -1.42 -6.42
CA MET A 160 10.73 -0.77 -5.25
C MET A 160 9.71 -0.06 -4.35
N ILE A 161 8.68 0.57 -4.91
CA ILE A 161 7.57 1.16 -4.13
C ILE A 161 6.85 0.08 -3.31
N GLY A 162 6.49 -1.04 -3.95
CA GLY A 162 5.78 -2.12 -3.26
C GLY A 162 6.65 -2.84 -2.22
N ALA A 163 7.94 -3.04 -2.51
CA ALA A 163 8.92 -3.54 -1.54
C ALA A 163 9.07 -2.60 -0.34
N ALA A 164 9.13 -1.29 -0.57
CA ALA A 164 9.20 -0.29 0.50
C ALA A 164 7.94 -0.32 1.40
N GLN A 165 6.75 -0.47 0.83
CA GLN A 165 5.51 -0.62 1.62
C GLN A 165 5.49 -1.92 2.42
N GLY A 166 5.96 -3.03 1.83
CA GLY A 166 6.11 -4.31 2.53
C GLY A 166 7.08 -4.20 3.71
N MET A 167 8.28 -3.64 3.47
CA MET A 167 9.27 -3.42 4.52
C MET A 167 8.74 -2.48 5.61
N ALA A 168 8.07 -1.40 5.23
CA ALA A 168 7.44 -0.46 6.16
C ALA A 168 6.40 -1.14 7.06
N SER A 169 5.65 -2.12 6.52
CA SER A 169 4.68 -2.89 7.29
C SER A 169 5.35 -3.79 8.34
N ILE A 170 6.43 -4.48 7.98
CA ILE A 170 7.17 -5.35 8.90
C ILE A 170 7.89 -4.51 9.96
N VAL A 171 8.71 -3.54 9.52
CA VAL A 171 9.51 -2.70 10.42
C VAL A 171 8.61 -1.85 11.30
N GLY A 172 7.56 -1.24 10.74
CA GLY A 172 6.60 -0.45 11.50
C GLY A 172 5.85 -1.28 12.53
N GLY A 173 5.34 -2.46 12.17
CA GLY A 173 4.67 -3.36 13.12
C GLY A 173 5.59 -3.79 14.28
N VAL A 174 6.82 -4.21 13.98
CA VAL A 174 7.80 -4.58 15.03
C VAL A 174 8.10 -3.37 15.92
N THR A 175 8.39 -2.21 15.31
CA THR A 175 8.69 -0.97 16.03
C THR A 175 7.53 -0.56 16.94
N GLY A 176 6.30 -0.62 16.45
CA GLY A 176 5.09 -0.32 17.23
C GLY A 176 4.92 -1.23 18.44
N GLY A 177 5.12 -2.54 18.27
CA GLY A 177 5.06 -3.50 19.37
C GLY A 177 6.14 -3.28 20.42
N VAL A 178 7.39 -3.06 20.00
CA VAL A 178 8.53 -2.79 20.89
C VAL A 178 8.33 -1.50 21.68
N LEU A 179 7.92 -0.40 21.02
CA LEU A 179 7.63 0.86 21.68
C LEU A 179 6.49 0.72 22.71
N ALA A 180 5.45 -0.03 22.37
CA ALA A 180 4.34 -0.30 23.29
C ALA A 180 4.79 -1.08 24.53
N ALA A 181 5.65 -2.08 24.35
CA ALA A 181 6.21 -2.87 25.45
C ALA A 181 7.16 -2.04 26.34
N ALA A 182 7.92 -1.12 25.76
CA ALA A 182 8.90 -0.32 26.49
C ALA A 182 8.28 0.87 27.25
N GLY A 183 7.26 1.52 26.69
CA GLY A 183 6.72 2.79 27.22
C GLY A 183 5.21 2.90 27.24
N GLY A 184 4.49 1.78 27.07
CA GLY A 184 3.03 1.75 27.01
C GLY A 184 2.46 2.28 25.68
N LEU A 185 1.12 2.32 25.58
CA LEU A 185 0.42 2.63 24.32
C LEU A 185 0.61 4.07 23.82
N LEU A 186 1.06 4.99 24.68
CA LEU A 186 1.32 6.38 24.30
C LEU A 186 2.59 6.53 23.46
N LEU A 187 3.62 5.71 23.70
CA LEU A 187 4.91 5.88 23.04
C LEU A 187 4.81 5.68 21.51
N PRO A 188 4.15 4.63 20.97
CA PRO A 188 3.92 4.53 19.53
C PRO A 188 3.11 5.70 18.94
N LEU A 189 2.14 6.26 19.69
CA LEU A 189 1.32 7.40 19.26
C LEU A 189 2.15 8.69 19.10
N VAL A 190 3.17 8.87 19.95
CA VAL A 190 4.08 10.02 19.85
C VAL A 190 5.15 9.79 18.76
N VAL A 191 5.64 8.57 18.60
CA VAL A 191 6.70 8.27 17.62
C VAL A 191 6.18 8.27 16.18
N MET A 192 4.94 7.83 15.92
CA MET A 192 4.43 7.77 14.54
C MET A 192 4.43 9.12 13.78
N PRO A 193 4.00 10.29 14.34
CA PRO A 193 4.14 11.56 13.63
C PRO A 193 5.61 12.00 13.51
N VAL A 194 6.48 11.64 14.46
CA VAL A 194 7.92 11.96 14.38
C VAL A 194 8.58 11.27 13.18
N VAL A 195 8.24 10.01 12.91
CA VAL A 195 8.70 9.30 11.70
C VAL A 195 8.26 10.02 10.43
N MET A 196 7.03 10.57 10.40
CA MET A 196 6.56 11.38 9.27
C MET A 196 7.27 12.73 9.14
N VAL A 197 7.59 13.38 10.26
CA VAL A 197 8.40 14.61 10.27
C VAL A 197 9.80 14.33 9.70
N ILE A 198 10.42 13.21 10.07
CA ILE A 198 11.71 12.79 9.48
C ILE A 198 11.56 12.64 7.96
N GLY A 199 10.51 11.97 7.49
CA GLY A 199 10.22 11.87 6.05
C GLY A 199 10.03 13.22 5.37
N LEU A 200 9.36 14.17 6.02
CA LEU A 200 9.18 15.53 5.51
C LEU A 200 10.50 16.28 5.44
N VAL A 201 11.35 16.20 6.47
CA VAL A 201 12.67 16.85 6.50
C VAL A 201 13.56 16.29 5.39
N VAL A 202 13.62 14.96 5.26
CA VAL A 202 14.37 14.29 4.17
C VAL A 202 13.88 14.77 2.80
N LEU A 203 12.56 14.85 2.59
CA LEU A 203 11.99 15.37 1.35
C LEU A 203 12.38 16.84 1.10
N LEU A 204 12.27 17.70 2.11
CA LEU A 204 12.51 19.13 1.94
C LEU A 204 13.98 19.44 1.66
N VAL A 205 14.90 18.75 2.33
CA VAL A 205 16.34 18.95 2.23
C VAL A 205 16.94 18.26 1.00
N SER A 206 16.57 17.01 0.74
CA SER A 206 17.29 16.16 -0.22
C SER A 206 16.61 16.00 -1.57
N PHE A 207 15.30 16.21 -1.68
CA PHE A 207 14.58 16.02 -2.94
C PHE A 207 14.49 17.32 -3.74
N ALA A 208 14.97 17.34 -4.99
CA ALA A 208 14.90 18.53 -5.83
C ALA A 208 13.47 18.76 -6.36
N PRO A 209 12.98 20.01 -6.40
CA PRO A 209 11.73 20.33 -7.06
C PRO A 209 11.87 20.15 -8.59
N GLN A 210 10.81 19.67 -9.24
CA GLN A 210 10.75 19.62 -10.70
C GLN A 210 10.76 21.02 -11.31
N SER A 211 11.42 21.15 -12.46
CA SER A 211 11.46 22.40 -13.22
C SER A 211 10.09 22.69 -13.88
N ARG A 212 9.80 23.97 -14.15
CA ARG A 212 8.50 24.36 -14.76
C ARG A 212 8.23 23.67 -16.10
N GLY A 213 9.27 23.34 -16.88
CA GLY A 213 9.13 22.63 -18.16
C GLY A 213 8.73 21.15 -18.04
N GLN A 214 8.83 20.57 -16.84
CA GLN A 214 8.42 19.18 -16.55
C GLN A 214 6.99 19.08 -15.99
N LEU A 215 6.33 20.21 -15.75
CA LEU A 215 4.99 20.28 -15.17
C LEU A 215 3.94 20.48 -16.26
N PHE A 216 2.77 19.88 -16.07
CA PHE A 216 1.64 20.01 -16.99
C PHE A 216 0.60 20.97 -16.43
N ALA A 217 0.30 22.06 -17.14
CA ALA A 217 -0.67 23.07 -16.70
C ALA A 217 -2.08 22.47 -16.49
N LYS A 218 -2.46 21.52 -17.34
CA LYS A 218 -3.73 20.78 -17.30
C LYS A 218 -3.45 19.28 -17.53
N PRO A 219 -3.10 18.51 -16.49
CA PRO A 219 -2.96 17.07 -16.60
C PRO A 219 -4.28 16.42 -17.04
N GLN A 220 -4.18 15.37 -17.85
CA GLN A 220 -5.35 14.69 -18.40
C GLN A 220 -6.10 13.90 -17.32
N ARG A 221 -7.37 13.59 -17.60
CA ARG A 221 -8.19 12.75 -16.75
C ARG A 221 -8.39 11.39 -17.42
N ILE A 222 -8.15 10.32 -16.68
CA ILE A 222 -8.45 8.96 -17.11
C ILE A 222 -9.65 8.45 -16.32
N ARG A 223 -10.57 7.79 -17.02
CA ARG A 223 -11.74 7.11 -16.43
C ARG A 223 -11.40 5.64 -16.19
N PHE A 224 -12.06 5.01 -15.21
CA PHE A 224 -11.92 3.57 -14.96
C PHE A 224 -12.28 2.70 -16.18
N THR A 225 -13.13 3.22 -17.06
CA THR A 225 -13.60 2.53 -18.27
C THR A 225 -12.75 2.81 -19.51
N ASP A 226 -11.63 3.55 -19.40
CA ASP A 226 -10.73 3.76 -20.53
C ASP A 226 -10.17 2.40 -21.01
N PRO A 227 -10.35 2.00 -22.27
CA PRO A 227 -10.00 0.67 -22.77
C PRO A 227 -8.50 0.35 -22.66
N ARG A 228 -7.63 1.37 -22.53
CA ARG A 228 -6.19 1.19 -22.34
C ARG A 228 -5.83 0.69 -20.94
N VAL A 229 -6.67 0.97 -19.94
CA VAL A 229 -6.42 0.64 -18.52
C VAL A 229 -7.46 -0.34 -17.95
N ALA A 230 -8.68 -0.37 -18.46
CA ALA A 230 -9.79 -1.15 -17.91
C ALA A 230 -9.48 -2.66 -17.76
N PRO A 231 -8.85 -3.35 -18.73
CA PRO A 231 -8.48 -4.76 -18.57
C PRO A 231 -7.53 -4.97 -17.39
N TRP A 232 -6.55 -4.08 -17.23
CA TRP A 232 -5.60 -4.13 -16.11
C TRP A 232 -6.29 -3.85 -14.78
N LEU A 233 -7.16 -2.83 -14.72
CA LEU A 233 -7.89 -2.49 -13.50
C LEU A 233 -8.82 -3.62 -13.05
N ALA A 234 -9.55 -4.25 -13.99
CA ALA A 234 -10.37 -5.42 -13.70
C ALA A 234 -9.53 -6.58 -13.14
N THR A 235 -8.39 -6.88 -13.79
CA THR A 235 -7.49 -7.92 -13.31
C THR A 235 -6.90 -7.60 -11.94
N GLY A 236 -6.44 -6.37 -11.73
CA GLY A 236 -5.90 -5.92 -10.46
C GLY A 236 -6.94 -5.91 -9.35
N LEU A 237 -8.19 -5.52 -9.63
CA LEU A 237 -9.28 -5.52 -8.66
C LEU A 237 -9.49 -6.93 -8.11
N VAL A 238 -9.59 -7.94 -8.98
CA VAL A 238 -9.73 -9.34 -8.57
C VAL A 238 -8.49 -9.84 -7.83
N MET A 239 -7.29 -9.51 -8.31
CA MET A 239 -6.03 -9.88 -7.65
C MET A 239 -5.97 -9.36 -6.21
N PHE A 240 -6.24 -8.07 -6.00
CA PHE A 240 -6.26 -7.46 -4.67
C PHE A 240 -7.42 -7.94 -3.80
N LEU A 241 -8.58 -8.21 -4.40
CA LEU A 241 -9.73 -8.77 -3.69
C LEU A 241 -9.39 -10.16 -3.13
N VAL A 242 -8.77 -11.02 -3.93
CA VAL A 242 -8.30 -12.36 -3.50
C VAL A 242 -7.23 -12.24 -2.42
N PHE A 243 -6.19 -11.44 -2.65
CA PHE A 243 -5.10 -11.26 -1.69
C PHE A 243 -5.60 -10.74 -0.34
N SER A 244 -6.43 -9.69 -0.36
CA SER A 244 -6.99 -9.10 0.84
C SER A 244 -7.96 -10.05 1.55
N SER A 245 -8.74 -10.85 0.80
CA SER A 245 -9.64 -11.86 1.39
C SER A 245 -8.85 -12.92 2.14
N VAL A 246 -7.84 -13.51 1.49
CA VAL A 246 -6.96 -14.51 2.10
C VAL A 246 -6.27 -13.96 3.34
N ALA A 247 -5.69 -12.75 3.25
CA ALA A 247 -5.02 -12.11 4.38
C ALA A 247 -5.97 -11.84 5.56
N THR A 248 -7.22 -11.45 5.27
CA THR A 248 -8.23 -11.17 6.31
C THR A 248 -8.62 -12.44 7.07
N ILE A 249 -8.93 -13.52 6.35
CA ILE A 249 -9.40 -14.76 6.97
C ILE A 249 -8.27 -15.65 7.51
N PHE A 250 -7.01 -15.26 7.27
CA PHE A 250 -5.84 -16.09 7.55
C PHE A 250 -5.73 -16.50 9.03
N GLY A 251 -5.94 -15.56 9.95
CA GLY A 251 -5.88 -15.83 11.39
C GLY A 251 -6.94 -16.84 11.85
N PHE A 252 -8.20 -16.62 11.45
CA PHE A 252 -9.31 -17.54 11.73
C PHE A 252 -9.04 -18.93 11.18
N THR A 253 -8.55 -18.98 9.95
CA THR A 253 -8.19 -20.21 9.25
C THR A 253 -7.12 -21.01 10.00
N VAL A 254 -6.07 -20.34 10.49
CA VAL A 254 -5.00 -20.98 11.28
C VAL A 254 -5.54 -21.47 12.62
N GLN A 255 -6.35 -20.66 13.29
CA GLN A 255 -6.93 -21.01 14.59
C GLN A 255 -7.80 -22.27 14.51
N ASP A 256 -8.75 -22.28 13.57
CA ASP A 256 -9.77 -23.31 13.46
C ASP A 256 -9.17 -24.64 13.00
N ARG A 257 -8.19 -24.61 12.09
CA ARG A 257 -7.57 -25.82 11.52
C ARG A 257 -6.64 -26.54 12.50
N PHE A 258 -5.92 -25.78 13.32
CA PHE A 258 -4.94 -26.32 14.25
C PHE A 258 -5.45 -26.36 15.69
N ALA A 259 -6.72 -26.03 15.92
CA ALA A 259 -7.36 -25.95 17.24
C ALA A 259 -6.52 -25.17 18.26
N LEU A 260 -5.93 -24.07 17.81
CA LEU A 260 -4.97 -23.31 18.60
C LEU A 260 -5.69 -22.40 19.61
N SER A 261 -5.03 -22.17 20.75
CA SER A 261 -5.42 -21.07 21.62
C SER A 261 -5.25 -19.73 20.90
N ALA A 262 -6.01 -18.71 21.29
CA ALA A 262 -5.93 -17.38 20.68
C ALA A 262 -4.48 -16.81 20.70
N THR A 263 -3.74 -17.05 21.78
CA THR A 263 -2.34 -16.63 21.92
C THR A 263 -1.43 -17.36 20.93
N ALA A 264 -1.60 -18.68 20.78
CA ALA A 264 -0.81 -19.46 19.84
C ALA A 264 -1.14 -19.09 18.39
N THR A 265 -2.42 -18.87 18.05
CA THR A 265 -2.85 -18.36 16.74
C THR A 265 -2.15 -17.05 16.40
N ALA A 266 -2.18 -16.07 17.31
CA ALA A 266 -1.58 -14.76 17.05
C ALA A 266 -0.09 -14.87 16.69
N GLY A 267 0.68 -15.67 17.46
CA GLY A 267 2.10 -15.90 17.22
C GLY A 267 2.36 -16.64 15.89
N ILE A 268 1.67 -17.75 15.66
CA ILE A 268 1.86 -18.60 14.47
C ILE A 268 1.43 -17.87 13.18
N SER A 269 0.27 -17.21 13.20
CA SER A 269 -0.20 -16.40 12.07
C SER A 269 0.76 -15.24 11.76
N ALA A 270 1.33 -14.60 12.78
CA ALA A 270 2.33 -13.55 12.58
C ALA A 270 3.58 -14.09 11.85
N ILE A 271 4.06 -15.29 12.22
CA ILE A 271 5.18 -15.94 11.52
C ILE A 271 4.85 -16.17 10.05
N TYR A 272 3.68 -16.74 9.74
CA TYR A 272 3.27 -17.00 8.36
C TYR A 272 3.09 -15.74 7.51
N LEU A 273 2.43 -14.72 8.06
CA LEU A 273 2.24 -13.45 7.36
C LEU A 273 3.57 -12.73 7.16
N THR A 274 4.52 -12.87 8.09
CA THR A 274 5.89 -12.36 7.93
C THR A 274 6.62 -13.09 6.82
N ILE A 275 6.55 -14.42 6.76
CA ILE A 275 7.13 -15.23 5.67
C ILE A 275 6.57 -14.78 4.32
N MET A 276 5.24 -14.68 4.20
CA MET A 276 4.57 -14.19 3.00
C MET A 276 5.02 -12.78 2.63
N GLY A 277 5.09 -11.86 3.60
CA GLY A 277 5.53 -10.48 3.39
C GLY A 277 6.98 -10.40 2.90
N VAL A 278 7.89 -11.15 3.52
CA VAL A 278 9.32 -11.21 3.14
C VAL A 278 9.47 -11.78 1.72
N THR A 279 8.81 -12.88 1.39
CA THR A 279 8.91 -13.46 0.05
C THR A 279 8.30 -12.55 -1.02
N MET A 280 7.24 -11.82 -0.68
CA MET A 280 6.65 -10.79 -1.54
C MET A 280 7.59 -9.59 -1.76
N ILE A 281 8.32 -9.16 -0.74
CA ILE A 281 9.35 -8.11 -0.87
C ILE A 281 10.49 -8.60 -1.76
N ILE A 282 10.99 -9.82 -1.56
CA ILE A 282 12.05 -10.41 -2.38
C ILE A 282 11.60 -10.51 -3.84
N ALA A 283 10.37 -10.97 -4.08
CA ALA A 283 9.82 -11.08 -5.41
C ALA A 283 9.72 -9.71 -6.13
N GLN A 284 9.31 -8.66 -5.43
CA GLN A 284 9.20 -7.31 -6.01
C GLN A 284 10.54 -6.60 -6.20
N ALA A 285 11.43 -6.66 -5.19
CA ALA A 285 12.68 -5.92 -5.18
C ALA A 285 13.81 -6.62 -5.96
N VAL A 286 13.78 -7.95 -6.01
CA VAL A 286 14.89 -8.76 -6.54
C VAL A 286 14.45 -9.57 -7.76
N ILE A 287 13.39 -10.37 -7.65
CA ILE A 287 13.04 -11.31 -8.72
C ILE A 287 12.48 -10.57 -9.94
N ALA A 288 11.46 -9.73 -9.77
CA ALA A 288 10.82 -9.02 -10.88
C ALA A 288 11.79 -8.16 -11.71
N PRO A 289 12.73 -7.40 -11.13
CA PRO A 289 13.70 -6.63 -11.92
C PRO A 289 14.76 -7.51 -12.59
N LYS A 290 15.17 -8.63 -11.98
CA LYS A 290 16.24 -9.50 -12.50
C LYS A 290 15.79 -10.41 -13.64
N THR A 291 14.51 -10.76 -13.72
CA THR A 291 14.01 -11.61 -14.81
C THR A 291 13.97 -10.90 -16.16
N GLY A 292 13.98 -9.55 -16.16
CA GLY A 292 13.85 -8.74 -17.37
C GLY A 292 12.50 -8.89 -18.08
N TRP A 293 11.50 -9.47 -17.41
CA TRP A 293 10.18 -9.71 -17.97
C TRP A 293 9.36 -8.42 -18.03
N GLY A 294 8.64 -8.23 -19.13
CA GLY A 294 7.65 -7.17 -19.27
C GLY A 294 6.46 -7.30 -18.30
N ALA A 295 5.73 -6.22 -18.14
CA ALA A 295 4.63 -6.05 -17.19
C ALA A 295 3.54 -7.12 -17.35
N ALA A 296 3.16 -7.43 -18.60
CA ALA A 296 2.15 -8.44 -18.90
C ALA A 296 2.59 -9.86 -18.53
N LYS A 297 3.87 -10.19 -18.74
CA LYS A 297 4.41 -11.51 -18.38
C LYS A 297 4.49 -11.65 -16.85
N LEU A 298 4.98 -10.62 -16.15
CA LEU A 298 5.01 -10.58 -14.69
C LEU A 298 3.61 -10.76 -14.08
N LEU A 299 2.62 -10.02 -14.59
CA LEU A 299 1.24 -10.14 -14.15
C LEU A 299 0.72 -11.57 -14.34
N ARG A 300 0.80 -12.10 -15.56
CA ARG A 300 0.28 -13.44 -15.90
C ARG A 300 0.93 -14.55 -15.08
N THR A 301 2.26 -14.55 -15.00
CA THR A 301 2.99 -15.57 -14.23
C THR A 301 2.72 -15.43 -12.74
N GLY A 302 2.69 -14.20 -12.21
CA GLY A 302 2.36 -13.95 -10.81
C GLY A 302 0.93 -14.40 -10.44
N LEU A 303 -0.05 -14.16 -11.30
CA LEU A 303 -1.43 -14.64 -11.12
C LEU A 303 -1.52 -16.16 -11.15
N ALA A 304 -0.80 -16.83 -12.07
CA ALA A 304 -0.76 -18.29 -12.14
C ALA A 304 -0.15 -18.90 -10.86
N ILE A 305 0.95 -18.32 -10.37
CA ILE A 305 1.57 -18.72 -9.09
C ILE A 305 0.62 -18.46 -7.92
N THR A 306 -0.10 -17.33 -7.94
CA THR A 306 -1.10 -16.97 -6.91
C THR A 306 -2.26 -17.96 -6.89
N LEU A 307 -2.73 -18.43 -8.05
CA LEU A 307 -3.74 -19.49 -8.14
C LEU A 307 -3.23 -20.78 -7.48
N VAL A 308 -2.01 -21.23 -7.83
CA VAL A 308 -1.40 -22.41 -7.20
C VAL A 308 -1.27 -22.22 -5.69
N ALA A 309 -0.81 -21.06 -5.24
CA ALA A 309 -0.70 -20.75 -3.82
C ALA A 309 -2.05 -20.80 -3.10
N THR A 310 -3.11 -20.26 -3.72
CA THR A 310 -4.46 -20.23 -3.15
C THR A 310 -5.03 -21.65 -3.03
N VAL A 311 -4.69 -22.55 -3.97
CA VAL A 311 -4.98 -23.99 -3.87
C VAL A 311 -4.15 -24.65 -2.77
N LEU A 312 -2.87 -24.32 -2.61
CA LEU A 312 -2.01 -24.91 -1.58
C LEU A 312 -2.43 -24.52 -0.16
N ILE A 313 -2.88 -23.27 0.05
CA ILE A 313 -3.39 -22.80 1.34
C ILE A 313 -4.86 -23.18 1.58
N TRP A 314 -5.51 -23.80 0.59
CA TRP A 314 -6.80 -24.43 0.78
C TRP A 314 -6.74 -25.30 2.04
N PRO A 315 -7.83 -25.37 2.84
CA PRO A 315 -7.98 -26.22 4.02
C PRO A 315 -7.04 -27.42 4.09
N THR A 316 -5.92 -27.22 4.78
CA THR A 316 -4.85 -28.20 5.03
C THR A 316 -4.49 -28.19 6.51
N SER A 317 -4.27 -29.38 7.07
CA SER A 317 -3.86 -29.58 8.47
C SER A 317 -2.34 -29.67 8.62
N SER A 318 -1.57 -29.30 7.59
CA SER A 318 -0.10 -29.34 7.61
C SER A 318 0.48 -27.94 7.71
N HIS A 319 1.19 -27.67 8.82
CA HIS A 319 1.97 -26.44 8.99
C HIS A 319 3.00 -26.26 7.86
N ALA A 320 3.65 -27.34 7.43
CA ALA A 320 4.63 -27.29 6.36
C ALA A 320 4.00 -26.88 5.02
N LEU A 321 2.85 -27.45 4.67
CA LEU A 321 2.16 -27.08 3.43
C LEU A 321 1.68 -25.62 3.48
N LEU A 322 1.23 -25.15 4.65
CA LEU A 322 0.82 -23.77 4.83
C LEU A 322 2.01 -22.78 4.71
N VAL A 323 3.19 -23.13 5.23
CA VAL A 323 4.44 -22.35 5.00
C VAL A 323 4.74 -22.26 3.51
N VAL A 324 4.74 -23.40 2.81
CA VAL A 324 4.98 -23.43 1.36
C VAL A 324 3.95 -22.57 0.64
N GLY A 325 2.67 -22.70 0.97
CA GLY A 325 1.59 -21.88 0.42
C GLY A 325 1.82 -20.37 0.64
N CYS A 326 2.25 -19.96 1.84
CA CYS A 326 2.57 -18.55 2.14
C CYS A 326 3.77 -18.03 1.32
N ILE A 327 4.81 -18.85 1.18
CA ILE A 327 5.97 -18.52 0.34
C ILE A 327 5.52 -18.32 -1.11
N VAL A 328 4.81 -19.30 -1.67
CA VAL A 328 4.34 -19.29 -3.06
C VAL A 328 3.37 -18.12 -3.29
N LEU A 329 2.50 -17.83 -2.33
CA LEU A 329 1.57 -16.69 -2.40
C LEU A 329 2.32 -15.37 -2.43
N GLY A 330 3.31 -15.19 -1.55
CA GLY A 330 4.15 -14.00 -1.53
C GLY A 330 4.93 -13.82 -2.84
N VAL A 331 5.50 -14.90 -3.40
CA VAL A 331 6.15 -14.84 -4.71
C VAL A 331 5.17 -14.47 -5.83
N GLY A 332 3.99 -15.11 -5.87
CA GLY A 332 2.97 -14.86 -6.88
C GLY A 332 2.49 -13.40 -6.87
N MET A 333 2.09 -12.91 -5.70
CA MET A 333 1.66 -11.52 -5.52
C MET A 333 2.79 -10.52 -5.77
N GLY A 334 4.01 -10.85 -5.33
CA GLY A 334 5.17 -9.99 -5.52
C GLY A 334 5.65 -9.89 -6.97
N LEU A 335 5.33 -10.86 -7.83
CA LEU A 335 5.53 -10.74 -9.28
C LEU A 335 4.34 -10.04 -9.96
N ALA A 336 3.11 -10.33 -9.51
CA ALA A 336 1.91 -9.80 -10.14
C ALA A 336 1.75 -8.28 -9.93
N MET A 337 2.05 -7.77 -8.72
CA MET A 337 1.88 -6.36 -8.36
C MET A 337 2.70 -5.38 -9.22
N PRO A 338 4.02 -5.58 -9.44
CA PRO A 338 4.79 -4.73 -10.35
C PRO A 338 4.25 -4.78 -11.78
N GLY A 339 3.84 -5.95 -12.26
CA GLY A 339 3.22 -6.11 -13.58
C GLY A 339 1.92 -5.31 -13.71
N TYR A 340 1.01 -5.46 -12.74
CA TYR A 340 -0.25 -4.72 -12.67
C TYR A 340 -0.04 -3.19 -12.57
N ASN A 341 0.87 -2.73 -11.73
CA ASN A 341 1.11 -1.30 -11.56
C ASN A 341 1.82 -0.69 -12.78
N THR A 342 2.61 -1.48 -13.52
CA THR A 342 3.37 -0.99 -14.69
C THR A 342 2.54 -0.98 -15.97
N GLY A 343 1.81 -2.05 -16.25
CA GLY A 343 1.11 -2.26 -17.53
C GLY A 343 0.25 -1.08 -18.02
N PRO A 344 -0.68 -0.56 -17.20
CA PRO A 344 -1.51 0.59 -17.56
C PRO A 344 -0.70 1.82 -17.96
N THR A 345 0.48 2.01 -17.38
CA THR A 345 1.32 3.20 -17.60
C THR A 345 1.97 3.23 -18.98
N LEU A 346 2.16 2.06 -19.60
CA LEU A 346 2.92 1.93 -20.86
C LEU A 346 2.18 2.53 -22.06
N LYS A 347 0.84 2.55 -22.02
CA LYS A 347 -0.02 3.10 -23.07
C LYS A 347 -0.43 4.56 -22.83
N MET A 348 0.21 5.21 -21.86
CA MET A 348 -0.18 6.51 -21.33
C MET A 348 0.88 7.55 -21.64
N SER A 349 0.45 8.74 -22.05
CA SER A 349 1.35 9.88 -22.25
C SER A 349 1.87 10.40 -20.91
N ALA A 350 2.91 11.23 -20.96
CA ALA A 350 3.57 11.76 -19.78
C ALA A 350 2.64 12.61 -18.88
N ASP A 351 1.61 13.25 -19.44
CA ASP A 351 0.58 14.06 -18.77
C ASP A 351 -0.62 13.24 -18.27
N GLU A 352 -0.69 11.93 -18.59
CA GLU A 352 -1.69 10.99 -18.10
C GLU A 352 -1.21 10.16 -16.89
N GLN A 353 0.12 10.05 -16.68
CA GLN A 353 0.72 9.17 -15.66
C GLN A 353 0.21 9.38 -14.24
N GLY A 354 -0.03 10.62 -13.84
CA GLY A 354 -0.59 10.95 -12.53
C GLY A 354 -2.05 10.51 -12.40
N ALA A 355 -2.86 10.67 -13.43
CA ALA A 355 -4.23 10.16 -13.42
C ALA A 355 -4.27 8.63 -13.34
N VAL A 356 -3.39 7.95 -14.08
CA VAL A 356 -3.29 6.49 -14.12
C VAL A 356 -2.84 5.93 -12.77
N ALA A 357 -1.78 6.49 -12.18
CA ALA A 357 -1.34 6.12 -10.83
C ALA A 357 -2.47 6.31 -9.81
N GLY A 358 -3.21 7.42 -9.92
CA GLY A 358 -4.34 7.70 -9.06
C GLY A 358 -5.50 6.70 -9.16
N ILE A 359 -5.90 6.30 -10.37
CA ILE A 359 -6.98 5.30 -10.55
C ILE A 359 -6.53 3.89 -10.15
N ILE A 360 -5.25 3.55 -10.31
CA ILE A 360 -4.68 2.28 -9.83
C ILE A 360 -4.82 2.19 -8.30
N ASN A 361 -4.39 3.25 -7.58
CA ASN A 361 -4.52 3.29 -6.12
C ASN A 361 -5.99 3.31 -5.67
N ALA A 362 -6.86 3.99 -6.40
CA ALA A 362 -8.30 3.95 -6.15
C ALA A 362 -8.89 2.54 -6.31
N ASN A 363 -8.50 1.82 -7.36
CA ASN A 363 -8.92 0.45 -7.62
C ASN A 363 -8.46 -0.51 -6.50
N ASN A 364 -7.22 -0.35 -6.03
CA ASN A 364 -6.71 -1.12 -4.89
C ASN A 364 -7.50 -0.84 -3.61
N GLY A 365 -7.80 0.44 -3.34
CA GLY A 365 -8.62 0.84 -2.20
C GLY A 365 -10.02 0.23 -2.23
N LEU A 366 -10.64 0.10 -3.41
CA LEU A 366 -11.93 -0.56 -3.58
C LEU A 366 -11.87 -2.05 -3.21
N ALA A 367 -10.84 -2.78 -3.67
CA ALA A 367 -10.63 -4.17 -3.27
C ALA A 367 -10.49 -4.30 -1.74
N TYR A 368 -9.69 -3.45 -1.11
CA TYR A 368 -9.49 -3.47 0.35
C TYR A 368 -10.76 -3.10 1.13
N ALA A 369 -11.68 -2.33 0.55
CA ALA A 369 -12.97 -2.05 1.17
C ALA A 369 -13.93 -3.25 1.10
N ILE A 370 -13.95 -3.97 -0.03
CA ILE A 370 -14.90 -5.06 -0.29
C ILE A 370 -14.43 -6.39 0.32
N ALA A 371 -13.14 -6.71 0.19
CA ALA A 371 -12.61 -8.04 0.49
C ALA A 371 -12.85 -8.48 1.93
N PRO A 372 -12.54 -7.67 2.97
CA PRO A 372 -12.69 -8.12 4.35
C PRO A 372 -14.13 -8.46 4.67
N LEU A 373 -15.08 -7.59 4.28
CA LEU A 373 -16.50 -7.79 4.53
C LEU A 373 -17.04 -9.06 3.85
N ALA A 374 -16.75 -9.23 2.56
CA ALA A 374 -17.22 -10.38 1.79
C ALA A 374 -16.61 -11.69 2.30
N SER A 375 -15.30 -11.70 2.56
CA SER A 375 -14.59 -12.91 2.98
C SER A 375 -14.96 -13.37 4.38
N THR A 376 -15.13 -12.46 5.36
CA THR A 376 -15.55 -12.85 6.71
C THR A 376 -17.01 -13.31 6.75
N ALA A 377 -17.89 -12.69 5.95
CA ALA A 377 -19.29 -13.12 5.85
C ALA A 377 -19.40 -14.55 5.27
N LEU A 378 -18.66 -14.83 4.19
CA LEU A 378 -18.57 -16.18 3.62
C LEU A 378 -17.97 -17.18 4.61
N TYR A 379 -16.91 -16.80 5.33
CA TYR A 379 -16.27 -17.65 6.33
C TYR A 379 -17.24 -18.05 7.46
N GLY A 380 -18.04 -17.09 7.95
CA GLY A 380 -19.05 -17.35 8.99
C GLY A 380 -20.18 -18.28 8.55
N TRP A 381 -20.52 -18.29 7.26
CA TRP A 381 -21.48 -19.26 6.70
C TRP A 381 -20.84 -20.64 6.50
N ASN A 382 -19.66 -20.69 5.88
CA ASN A 382 -18.89 -21.91 5.68
C ASN A 382 -17.39 -21.56 5.56
N PRO A 383 -16.51 -22.08 6.44
CA PRO A 383 -15.07 -21.80 6.42
C PRO A 383 -14.35 -22.12 5.10
N LEU A 384 -14.90 -23.01 4.27
CA LEU A 384 -14.34 -23.38 2.95
C LEU A 384 -14.80 -22.43 1.82
N ALA A 385 -15.96 -21.79 1.96
CA ALA A 385 -16.56 -20.95 0.92
C ALA A 385 -15.67 -19.79 0.44
N PRO A 386 -15.00 -18.99 1.31
CA PRO A 386 -14.19 -17.87 0.82
C PRO A 386 -12.99 -18.33 -0.01
N PHE A 387 -12.38 -19.48 0.32
CA PHE A 387 -11.32 -20.07 -0.50
C PHE A 387 -11.84 -20.53 -1.85
N ALA A 388 -13.03 -21.17 -1.90
CA ALA A 388 -13.67 -21.60 -3.14
C ALA A 388 -13.86 -20.43 -4.10
N VAL A 389 -14.42 -19.33 -3.59
CA VAL A 389 -14.64 -18.10 -4.34
C VAL A 389 -13.31 -17.49 -4.78
N CYS A 390 -12.31 -17.42 -3.89
CA CYS A 390 -10.99 -16.89 -4.25
C CYS A 390 -10.31 -17.69 -5.37
N ILE A 391 -10.35 -19.02 -5.31
CA ILE A 391 -9.81 -19.89 -6.36
C ILE A 391 -10.56 -19.69 -7.67
N ALA A 392 -11.89 -19.64 -7.64
CA ALA A 392 -12.69 -19.42 -8.84
C ALA A 392 -12.36 -18.06 -9.48
N LEU A 393 -12.32 -16.99 -8.68
CA LEU A 393 -12.01 -15.64 -9.13
C LEU A 393 -10.60 -15.53 -9.71
N ILE A 394 -9.59 -16.07 -9.03
CA ILE A 394 -8.21 -16.02 -9.52
C ILE A 394 -8.03 -16.92 -10.76
N ALA A 395 -8.72 -18.06 -10.86
CA ALA A 395 -8.71 -18.89 -12.07
C ALA A 395 -9.31 -18.16 -13.27
N VAL A 396 -10.47 -17.52 -13.09
CA VAL A 396 -11.10 -16.68 -14.13
C VAL A 396 -10.16 -15.56 -14.56
N VAL A 397 -9.53 -14.87 -13.61
CA VAL A 397 -8.63 -13.76 -13.95
C VAL A 397 -7.32 -14.21 -14.59
N VAL A 398 -6.82 -15.40 -14.26
CA VAL A 398 -5.69 -16.03 -14.95
C VAL A 398 -6.07 -16.30 -16.41
N ILE A 399 -7.22 -16.93 -16.66
CA ILE A 399 -7.70 -17.19 -18.02
C ILE A 399 -7.87 -15.87 -18.79
N TYR A 400 -8.52 -14.88 -18.17
CA TYR A 400 -8.70 -13.56 -18.76
C TYR A 400 -7.37 -12.89 -19.10
N ALA A 401 -6.40 -12.87 -18.17
CA ALA A 401 -5.09 -12.29 -18.41
C ALA A 401 -4.31 -12.99 -19.54
N HIS A 402 -4.54 -14.30 -19.75
CA HIS A 402 -3.90 -15.06 -20.83
C HIS A 402 -4.65 -15.00 -22.16
N THR A 403 -5.87 -14.46 -22.21
CA THR A 403 -6.72 -14.42 -23.41
C THR A 403 -6.96 -13.00 -23.91
N ALA A 404 -7.05 -12.02 -23.01
CA ALA A 404 -7.28 -10.62 -23.33
C ALA A 404 -6.11 -10.04 -24.14
N PRO A 405 -6.34 -9.46 -25.34
CA PRO A 405 -5.27 -8.92 -26.19
C PRO A 405 -4.41 -7.87 -25.49
N ALA A 406 -5.02 -7.04 -24.63
CA ALA A 406 -4.33 -5.98 -23.90
C ALA A 406 -3.34 -6.48 -22.83
N LEU A 407 -3.43 -7.75 -22.42
CA LEU A 407 -2.61 -8.37 -21.36
C LEU A 407 -1.68 -9.48 -21.90
N ARG A 408 -1.69 -9.72 -23.22
CA ARG A 408 -0.86 -10.72 -23.90
C ARG A 408 0.48 -10.18 -24.39
N GLN A 409 0.42 -8.98 -24.95
CA GLN A 409 1.57 -8.17 -25.40
C GLN A 409 2.32 -7.69 -24.16
#